data_AF-A0A9W7KU72-F1
#
_entry.id   AF-A0A9W7KU72-F1
#
_cell.length_a   1.000
_cell.length_b   1.000
_cell.length_c   1.000
_cell.angle_alpha   90.00
_cell.angle_beta   90.00
_cell.angle_gamma   90.00
#
_symmetry.space_group_name_H-M   'P 1'
#
loop_
_entity.id
_entity.type
_entity.pdbx_description
1 polymer ?
#
loop_
_entity_poly.entity_id
_entity_poly.type
_entity_poly.pdbx_seq_one_letter_code
_entity_poly.pdbx_strand_id
1 'polypeptide(L)'
;MYEVGTLVTVKSRTWAGINKQGGVGKITSSTFTSCSVKYVLGGSDKDIPTEFVTPFEEEGKRDRAAKPITEVVLDKLSPTPAPVAPVNPLTSKFTTFLLRLMSGSDEIAVSEIRRRWIEEEGGTGGEEVEGLVGGMEQRNVVMVDEGMVYKI
;
A
#
# COMPACT_ATOMS: atom_id res chain seq x y z
N MET A 1 8.10 -21.41 14.26
CA MET A 1 9.15 -22.10 13.47
C MET A 1 8.47 -22.62 12.21
N TYR A 2 9.00 -22.33 11.03
CA TYR A 2 8.38 -22.74 9.78
C TYR A 2 8.75 -24.19 9.42
N GLU A 3 7.79 -24.95 8.86
CA GLU A 3 8.04 -26.34 8.49
C GLU A 3 8.71 -26.45 7.11
N VAL A 4 9.71 -27.31 7.01
CA VAL A 4 10.42 -27.59 5.75
C VAL A 4 9.44 -28.16 4.74
N GLY A 5 9.38 -27.52 3.57
CA GLY A 5 8.46 -27.88 2.50
C GLY A 5 7.19 -27.04 2.45
N THR A 6 6.98 -26.13 3.39
CA THR A 6 5.87 -25.16 3.34
C THR A 6 6.18 -24.04 2.35
N LEU A 7 5.15 -23.56 1.65
CA LEU A 7 5.23 -22.36 0.82
C LEU A 7 5.18 -21.12 1.71
N VAL A 8 6.11 -20.21 1.45
CA VAL A 8 6.22 -18.95 2.17
C VAL A 8 6.49 -17.82 1.20
N THR A 9 6.06 -16.63 1.60
CA THR A 9 6.35 -15.39 0.90
C THR A 9 7.53 -14.72 1.58
N VAL A 10 8.57 -14.43 0.81
CA VAL A 10 9.75 -13.71 1.28
C VAL A 10 9.66 -12.25 0.83
N LYS A 11 9.81 -11.32 1.76
CA LYS A 11 9.86 -9.87 1.48
C LYS A 11 11.16 -9.50 0.76
N SER A 12 11.12 -8.47 -0.08
CA SER A 12 12.31 -7.91 -0.72
C SER A 12 13.27 -7.32 0.33
N ARG A 13 14.57 -7.58 0.18
CA ARG A 13 15.61 -7.09 1.09
C ARG A 13 16.81 -6.57 0.32
N THR A 14 17.29 -5.40 0.71
CA THR A 14 18.49 -4.77 0.15
C THR A 14 19.60 -4.75 1.21
N TRP A 15 20.70 -5.44 0.94
CA TRP A 15 21.95 -5.34 1.69
C TRP A 15 22.99 -4.56 0.88
N ALA A 16 24.01 -4.03 1.56
CA ALA A 16 25.13 -3.38 0.88
C ALA A 16 25.74 -4.32 -0.17
N GLY A 17 25.53 -4.01 -1.45
CA GLY A 17 26.01 -4.81 -2.59
C GLY A 17 25.13 -6.01 -3.00
N ILE A 18 23.98 -6.26 -2.36
CA ILE A 18 23.08 -7.37 -2.72
C ILE A 18 21.62 -6.91 -2.67
N ASN A 19 20.95 -6.90 -3.82
CA ASN A 19 19.49 -6.69 -3.91
C ASN A 19 18.78 -8.05 -4.08
N LYS A 20 17.94 -8.44 -3.12
CA LYS A 20 17.08 -9.62 -3.20
C LYS A 20 15.63 -9.17 -3.38
N GLN A 21 15.05 -9.49 -4.53
CA GLN A 21 13.69 -9.08 -4.89
C GLN A 21 12.59 -9.75 -4.04
N GLY A 22 12.94 -10.77 -3.23
CA GLY A 22 11.97 -11.58 -2.51
C GLY A 22 11.13 -12.42 -3.48
N GLY A 23 10.00 -12.94 -2.99
CA GLY A 23 9.05 -13.72 -3.78
C GLY A 23 8.52 -14.95 -3.06
N VAL A 24 7.70 -15.74 -3.76
CA VAL A 24 7.13 -16.97 -3.22
C VAL A 24 8.09 -18.13 -3.41
N GLY A 25 8.33 -18.87 -2.34
CA GLY A 25 9.22 -20.03 -2.39
C GLY A 25 8.90 -21.08 -1.34
N LYS A 26 9.51 -22.25 -1.50
CA LYS A 26 9.38 -23.39 -0.60
C LYS A 26 10.54 -23.40 0.37
N ILE A 27 10.26 -23.59 1.65
CA ILE A 27 11.32 -23.73 2.66
C ILE A 27 12.09 -25.01 2.44
N THR A 28 13.41 -24.91 2.34
CA THR A 28 14.32 -26.04 2.23
C THR A 28 15.02 -26.35 3.54
N SER A 29 15.19 -25.36 4.41
CA SER A 29 15.75 -25.52 5.75
C SER A 29 15.26 -24.40 6.67
N SER A 30 15.01 -24.71 7.93
CA SER A 30 14.51 -23.76 8.93
C SER A 30 15.31 -23.88 10.23
N THR A 31 15.84 -22.75 10.69
CA THR A 31 16.45 -22.56 12.00
C THR A 31 15.52 -21.68 12.85
N PHE A 32 15.80 -21.52 14.14
CA PHE A 32 15.03 -20.66 15.03
C PHE A 32 15.02 -19.18 14.58
N THR A 33 16.14 -18.70 14.02
CA THR A 33 16.35 -17.28 13.66
C THR A 33 16.38 -17.01 12.16
N SER A 34 16.63 -18.03 11.33
CA SER A 34 16.75 -17.89 9.88
C SER A 34 16.19 -19.10 9.15
N CYS A 35 15.87 -18.93 7.87
CA CYS A 35 15.41 -20.00 6.99
C CYS A 35 15.98 -19.85 5.59
N SER A 36 16.07 -20.97 4.88
CA SER A 36 16.47 -21.02 3.48
C SER A 36 15.27 -21.40 2.63
N VAL A 37 15.10 -20.69 1.52
CA VAL A 37 13.94 -20.79 0.64
C VAL A 37 14.40 -21.02 -0.79
N LYS A 38 13.70 -21.90 -1.50
CA LYS A 38 13.85 -22.10 -2.95
C LYS A 38 12.65 -21.50 -3.65
N TYR A 39 12.87 -20.47 -4.46
CA TYR A 39 11.79 -19.75 -5.13
C TYR A 39 11.14 -20.60 -6.23
N VAL A 40 9.83 -20.41 -6.41
CA VAL A 40 9.04 -21.13 -7.43
C VAL A 40 9.50 -20.75 -8.84
N LEU A 41 9.80 -19.47 -9.07
CA LEU A 41 10.27 -18.94 -10.36
C LEU A 41 11.76 -19.18 -10.63
N GLY A 42 12.43 -19.96 -9.77
CA GLY A 42 13.85 -20.26 -9.87
C GLY A 42 14.72 -19.41 -8.95
N GLY A 43 15.92 -19.92 -8.66
CA GLY A 43 16.83 -19.36 -7.66
C GLY A 43 16.57 -19.88 -6.25
N SER A 44 17.51 -19.57 -5.36
CA SER A 44 17.44 -19.92 -3.95
C SER A 44 18.01 -18.78 -3.11
N ASP A 45 17.42 -18.57 -1.95
CA ASP A 45 17.91 -17.63 -0.97
C ASP A 45 18.17 -18.34 0.35
N LYS A 46 19.34 -18.05 0.93
CA LYS A 46 19.82 -18.68 2.16
C LYS A 46 19.88 -17.62 3.24
N ASP A 47 19.79 -18.07 4.49
CA ASP A 47 19.92 -17.21 5.67
C ASP A 47 18.97 -16.01 5.63
N ILE A 48 17.69 -16.28 5.39
CA ILE A 48 16.61 -15.30 5.45
C ILE A 48 16.14 -15.20 6.91
N PRO A 49 16.26 -14.04 7.57
CA PRO A 49 15.69 -13.87 8.90
C PRO A 49 14.18 -14.08 8.85
N THR A 50 13.65 -14.77 9.85
CA THR A 50 12.22 -15.14 9.90
C THR A 50 11.27 -13.94 9.89
N GLU A 51 11.75 -12.74 10.23
CA GLU A 51 11.04 -11.46 10.14
C GLU A 51 10.66 -11.06 8.70
N PHE A 52 11.40 -11.56 7.70
CA PHE A 52 11.17 -11.29 6.29
C PHE A 52 10.38 -12.40 5.59
N VAL A 53 9.94 -13.41 6.34
CA VAL A 53 9.20 -14.54 5.80
C VAL A 53 7.82 -14.55 6.42
N THR A 54 6.79 -14.65 5.58
CA THR A 54 5.40 -14.81 6.00
C THR A 54 4.84 -16.10 5.39
N PRO A 55 3.91 -16.80 6.08
CA PRO A 55 3.24 -17.95 5.47
C PRO A 55 2.55 -17.52 4.17
N PHE A 56 2.65 -18.36 3.14
CA PHE A 56 1.93 -18.14 1.89
C PHE A 56 0.49 -18.63 2.07
N GLU A 57 -0.44 -17.70 2.26
CA GLU A 57 -1.88 -18.00 2.26
C GLU A 57 -2.39 -17.88 0.82
N GLU A 58 -2.92 -18.99 0.29
CA GLU A 58 -3.51 -19.02 -1.03
C GLU A 58 -4.91 -18.38 -0.94
N GLU A 59 -5.00 -17.06 -1.19
CA GLU A 59 -6.29 -16.38 -1.30
C GLU A 59 -7.01 -16.87 -2.57
N GLY A 60 -7.80 -17.93 -2.43
CA GLY A 60 -8.25 -18.69 -3.59
C GLY A 60 -9.45 -19.63 -3.41
N LYS A 61 -10.51 -19.23 -2.70
CA LYS A 61 -11.87 -19.76 -3.00
C LYS A 61 -12.90 -18.64 -3.04
N ARG A 62 -13.41 -18.37 -4.24
CA ARG A 62 -14.65 -17.62 -4.47
C ARG A 62 -15.83 -18.47 -4.00
N ASP A 63 -16.25 -18.32 -2.75
CA ASP A 63 -17.59 -18.76 -2.33
C ASP A 63 -18.58 -17.62 -2.56
N ARG A 64 -19.38 -17.73 -3.63
CA ARG A 64 -20.51 -16.83 -3.88
C ARG A 64 -21.60 -17.10 -2.84
N ALA A 65 -21.63 -16.36 -1.73
CA ALA A 65 -22.87 -15.96 -1.03
C ALA A 65 -22.61 -15.18 0.28
N ALA A 66 -22.97 -13.90 0.24
CA ALA A 66 -23.74 -13.14 1.25
C ALA A 66 -23.33 -13.08 2.75
N LYS A 67 -22.96 -11.85 3.16
CA LYS A 67 -23.27 -11.10 4.42
C LYS A 67 -22.57 -11.53 5.73
N PRO A 68 -22.62 -10.69 6.80
CA PRO A 68 -22.24 -9.27 6.91
C PRO A 68 -21.23 -9.04 8.06
N ILE A 69 -20.65 -7.83 8.10
CA ILE A 69 -19.61 -7.40 9.04
C ILE A 69 -20.25 -6.89 10.34
N THR A 70 -19.84 -7.43 11.49
CA THR A 70 -20.00 -6.79 12.81
C THR A 70 -18.66 -6.77 13.54
N GLU A 71 -18.19 -5.54 13.76
CA GLU A 71 -17.32 -5.02 14.83
C GLU A 71 -16.36 -5.96 15.57
N VAL A 72 -15.06 -5.62 15.58
CA VAL A 72 -14.32 -5.27 16.82
C VAL A 72 -13.17 -4.29 16.48
N VAL A 73 -13.10 -3.21 17.28
CA VAL A 73 -12.14 -2.10 17.32
C VAL A 73 -10.84 -2.48 18.06
N LEU A 74 -9.65 -2.04 17.57
CA LEU A 74 -8.51 -1.47 18.33
C LEU A 74 -7.39 -1.08 17.35
N ASP A 75 -7.26 0.17 16.92
CA ASP A 75 -6.61 1.33 17.56
C ASP A 75 -5.06 1.22 17.73
N LYS A 76 -4.39 2.22 17.12
CA LYS A 76 -2.96 2.62 17.15
C LYS A 76 -1.88 1.61 16.69
N LEU A 77 -1.38 1.78 15.45
CA LEU A 77 -0.01 2.26 15.14
C LEU A 77 0.38 2.00 13.65
N SER A 78 0.79 3.07 12.98
CA SER A 78 1.40 3.21 11.63
C SER A 78 0.49 3.13 10.39
N PRO A 79 0.48 4.16 9.51
CA PRO A 79 -0.19 4.09 8.22
C PRO A 79 0.64 3.20 7.28
N THR A 80 0.14 1.99 7.02
CA THR A 80 0.65 1.17 5.92
C THR A 80 0.10 1.77 4.63
N PRO A 81 0.91 2.11 3.62
CA PRO A 81 0.39 2.55 2.33
C PRO A 81 -0.43 1.40 1.73
N ALA A 82 -1.73 1.63 1.56
CA ALA A 82 -2.65 0.65 1.00
C ALA A 82 -2.15 0.16 -0.37
N PRO A 83 -2.41 -1.11 -0.74
CA PRO A 83 -2.12 -1.60 -2.08
C PRO A 83 -2.82 -0.68 -3.09
N VAL A 84 -2.02 -0.07 -3.98
CA VAL A 84 -2.44 0.88 -5.00
C VAL A 84 -3.66 0.34 -5.74
N ALA A 85 -4.84 0.86 -5.37
CA ALA A 85 -6.09 0.60 -6.06
C ALA A 85 -5.92 0.86 -7.57
N PRO A 86 -6.64 0.13 -8.44
CA PRO A 86 -6.63 0.40 -9.88
C PRO A 86 -6.82 1.91 -10.08
N VAL A 87 -5.88 2.52 -10.80
CA VAL A 87 -5.86 3.97 -11.03
C VAL A 87 -7.11 4.38 -11.80
N ASN A 88 -8.16 4.76 -11.07
CA ASN A 88 -9.35 5.37 -11.65
C ASN A 88 -8.88 6.62 -12.43
N PRO A 89 -9.34 6.83 -13.68
CA PRO A 89 -8.91 7.98 -14.48
C PRO A 89 -9.21 9.32 -13.79
N LEU A 90 -10.20 9.34 -12.89
CA LEU A 90 -10.53 10.46 -12.00
C LEU A 90 -9.37 10.82 -11.05
N THR A 91 -8.69 9.81 -10.49
CA THR A 91 -7.55 10.01 -9.56
C THR A 91 -6.35 10.63 -10.26
N SER A 92 -6.11 10.28 -11.53
CA SER A 92 -5.02 10.86 -12.31
C SER A 92 -5.28 12.33 -12.64
N LYS A 93 -6.50 12.69 -13.06
CA LYS A 93 -6.86 14.09 -13.36
C LYS A 93 -6.77 14.97 -12.12
N PHE A 94 -7.30 14.48 -11.00
CA PHE A 94 -7.24 15.20 -9.73
C PHE A 94 -5.81 15.38 -9.24
N THR A 95 -4.96 14.36 -9.38
CA THR A 95 -3.54 14.47 -9.01
C THR A 95 -2.84 15.56 -9.83
N THR A 96 -3.04 15.60 -11.14
CA THR A 96 -2.47 16.63 -12.02
C THR A 96 -2.97 18.03 -11.65
N PHE A 97 -4.27 18.16 -11.39
CA PHE A 97 -4.89 19.41 -10.94
C PHE A 97 -4.29 19.89 -9.62
N LEU A 98 -4.19 19.01 -8.62
CA LEU A 98 -3.67 19.35 -7.30
C LEU A 98 -2.20 19.77 -7.37
N LEU A 99 -1.37 19.02 -8.12
CA LEU A 99 0.04 19.38 -8.33
C LEU A 99 0.21 20.72 -9.06
N ARG A 100 -0.68 21.03 -10.02
CA ARG A 100 -0.71 22.33 -10.71
C ARG A 100 -1.12 23.44 -9.76
N LEU A 101 -2.12 23.20 -8.92
CA LEU A 101 -2.64 24.18 -7.97
C LEU A 101 -1.61 24.51 -6.88
N MET A 102 -0.87 23.50 -6.39
CA MET A 102 0.21 23.65 -5.42
C MET A 102 1.56 24.04 -6.07
N SER A 103 1.60 24.35 -7.38
CA SER A 103 2.86 24.74 -8.04
C SER A 103 3.42 26.07 -7.52
N GLY A 104 2.64 26.86 -6.77
CA GLY A 104 3.05 28.14 -6.19
C GLY A 104 2.76 28.29 -4.69
N SER A 105 2.32 27.22 -4.00
CA SER A 105 2.03 27.24 -2.57
C SER A 105 2.23 25.85 -1.98
N ASP A 106 2.93 25.77 -0.85
CA ASP A 106 3.26 24.50 -0.18
C ASP A 106 2.11 23.99 0.71
N GLU A 107 1.11 24.82 0.94
CA GLU A 107 -0.10 24.52 1.71
C GLU A 107 -1.36 25.03 1.02
N ILE A 108 -2.44 24.27 1.09
CA ILE A 108 -3.74 24.66 0.57
C ILE A 108 -4.89 24.03 1.35
N ALA A 109 -5.93 24.79 1.64
CA ALA A 109 -7.11 24.27 2.35
C ALA A 109 -7.90 23.28 1.47
N VAL A 110 -8.42 22.21 2.07
CA VAL A 110 -9.29 21.24 1.37
C VAL A 110 -10.55 21.91 0.81
N SER A 111 -11.07 22.92 1.51
CA SER A 111 -12.20 23.74 1.07
C SER A 111 -11.87 24.56 -0.19
N GLU A 112 -10.64 25.05 -0.32
CA GLU A 112 -10.16 25.78 -1.50
C GLU A 112 -9.98 24.85 -2.69
N ILE A 113 -9.39 23.67 -2.47
CA ILE A 113 -9.25 22.61 -3.48
C ILE A 113 -10.64 22.22 -4.01
N ARG A 114 -11.59 21.99 -3.10
CA ARG A 114 -12.97 21.64 -3.46
C ARG A 114 -13.63 22.69 -4.35
N ARG A 115 -13.51 23.97 -3.97
CA ARG A 115 -14.09 25.08 -4.75
C ARG A 115 -13.52 25.10 -6.16
N ARG A 116 -12.19 25.07 -6.29
CA ARG A 116 -11.52 25.16 -7.59
C ARG A 116 -11.69 23.91 -8.45
N TRP A 117 -11.81 22.73 -7.84
CA TRP A 117 -12.08 21.49 -8.57
C TRP A 117 -13.45 21.51 -9.26
N ILE A 118 -14.46 22.05 -8.57
CA ILE A 118 -15.80 22.21 -9.13
C ILE A 118 -15.82 23.30 -10.23
N GLU A 119 -15.12 24.42 -10.01
CA GLU A 119 -15.11 25.55 -10.94
C GLU A 119 -14.25 25.32 -12.20
N GLU A 120 -13.06 24.72 -12.08
CA GLU A 120 -12.11 24.58 -13.19
C GLU A 120 -12.29 23.28 -13.98
N GLU A 121 -12.53 22.16 -13.29
CA GLU A 121 -12.58 20.83 -13.91
C GLU A 121 -14.01 20.27 -14.01
N GLY A 122 -15.01 21.00 -13.51
CA GLY A 122 -16.41 20.56 -13.49
C GLY A 122 -16.61 19.30 -12.65
N GLY A 123 -15.77 19.12 -11.63
CA GLY A 123 -15.72 17.92 -10.80
C GLY A 123 -16.98 17.70 -9.97
N THR A 124 -17.21 16.44 -9.62
CA THR A 124 -18.34 16.02 -8.78
C THR A 124 -18.08 16.28 -7.29
N GLY A 125 -19.12 16.13 -6.46
CA GLY A 125 -19.30 16.78 -5.16
C GLY A 125 -18.23 16.55 -4.08
N GLY A 126 -18.36 17.28 -2.97
CA GLY A 126 -17.33 17.39 -1.92
C GLY A 126 -16.83 16.07 -1.33
N GLU A 127 -17.68 15.06 -1.20
CA GLU A 127 -17.30 13.74 -0.67
C GLU A 127 -16.29 13.00 -1.58
N GLU A 128 -16.32 13.25 -2.89
CA GLU A 128 -15.36 12.64 -3.81
C GLU A 128 -13.99 13.31 -3.74
N VAL A 129 -13.94 14.63 -3.49
CA VAL A 129 -12.67 15.37 -3.32
C VAL A 129 -11.93 14.89 -2.08
N GLU A 130 -12.62 14.71 -0.96
CA GLU A 130 -12.01 14.19 0.27
C GLU A 130 -11.49 12.76 0.09
N GLY A 131 -12.24 11.91 -0.62
CA GLY A 131 -11.79 10.55 -0.97
C GLY A 131 -10.55 10.56 -1.88
N LEU A 132 -10.46 11.51 -2.82
CA LEU A 132 -9.31 11.67 -3.71
C LEU A 132 -8.09 12.19 -2.96
N VAL A 133 -8.25 13.20 -2.10
CA VAL A 133 -7.19 13.75 -1.24
C VAL A 133 -6.67 12.69 -0.27
N GLY A 134 -7.56 11.95 0.41
CA GLY A 134 -7.18 10.84 1.29
C GLY A 134 -6.47 9.70 0.54
N GLY A 135 -6.83 9.46 -0.73
CA GLY A 135 -6.10 8.53 -1.59
C GLY A 135 -4.68 9.00 -1.94
N MET A 136 -4.43 10.31 -1.99
CA MET A 136 -3.10 10.89 -2.23
C MET A 136 -2.25 10.91 -0.94
N GLU A 137 -2.88 11.09 0.21
CA GLU A 137 -2.24 10.93 1.53
C GLU A 137 -1.72 9.51 1.75
N GLN A 138 -2.54 8.50 1.47
CA GLN A 138 -2.14 7.08 1.55
C GLN A 138 -0.98 6.72 0.62
N ARG A 139 -0.80 7.48 -0.46
CA ARG A 139 0.29 7.32 -1.44
C ARG A 139 1.51 8.18 -1.10
N ASN A 140 1.49 8.90 0.02
CA ASN A 140 2.55 9.80 0.46
C ASN A 140 2.90 10.89 -0.59
N VAL A 141 1.89 11.35 -1.33
CA VAL A 141 2.01 12.43 -2.34
C VAL A 141 1.76 13.79 -1.68
N VAL A 142 0.88 13.81 -0.69
CA VAL A 142 0.52 14.99 0.11
C VAL A 142 0.27 14.58 1.55
N MET A 143 0.41 15.52 2.47
CA MET A 143 0.05 15.33 3.88
C MET A 143 -1.23 16.12 4.14
N VAL A 144 -2.17 15.54 4.89
CA VAL A 144 -3.43 16.21 5.24
C VAL A 144 -3.47 16.34 6.74
N ASP A 145 -3.58 17.57 7.25
CA ASP A 145 -3.68 17.83 8.68
C ASP A 145 -4.69 18.96 8.93
N GLU A 146 -5.59 18.76 9.90
CA GLU A 146 -6.63 19.73 10.28
C GLU A 146 -7.42 20.39 9.12
N GLY A 147 -7.61 19.68 7.99
CA GLY A 147 -8.32 20.20 6.82
C GLY A 147 -7.46 21.04 5.85
N MET A 148 -6.14 21.01 6.06
CA MET A 148 -5.12 21.59 5.18
C MET A 148 -4.36 20.47 4.48
N VAL A 149 -3.98 20.71 3.23
CA VAL A 149 -3.18 19.80 2.40
C VAL A 149 -1.81 20.44 2.19
N TYR A 150 -0.77 19.69 2.58
CA TYR A 150 0.63 20.07 2.47
C TYR A 150 1.32 19.22 1.41
N LYS A 151 2.23 19.84 0.68
CA LYS A 151 3.10 19.15 -0.26
C LYS A 151 4.23 18.45 0.50
N ILE A 152 4.46 17.17 0.17
CA ILE A 152 5.59 16.36 0.70
C ILE A 152 6.77 16.41 -0.29
#